data_AF-A0A3M2DPD7-F1
#
_entry.id   AF-A0A3M2DPD7-F1
#
_cell.length_a   1.000
_cell.length_b   1.000
_cell.length_c   1.000
_cell.angle_alpha   90.00
_cell.angle_beta   90.00
_cell.angle_gamma   90.00
#
_symmetry.space_group_name_H-M   'P 1'
#
loop_
_entity.id
_entity.type
_entity.pdbx_description
1 polymer ?
#
loop_
_entity_poly.entity_id
_entity_poly.type
_entity_poly.pdbx_seq_one_letter_code
_entity_poly.pdbx_strand_id
1 'polypeptide(L)'
;MAADLGAPVHGLSGRVEAPDIAFDDTAEHLRALFLAGTPIVAVAAVGIVVRALASVIGDKRVEPPVVAVADDGSVAVPLLGGHRGANALARRVA
;
A
#
# COMPACT_ATOMS: atom_id res chain seq x y z
N MET A 1 11.57 -7.49 -2.45
CA MET A 1 10.65 -6.62 -1.68
C MET A 1 9.58 -7.39 -0.93
N ALA A 2 8.61 -8.07 -1.57
CA ALA A 2 7.53 -8.75 -0.82
C ALA A 2 8.03 -9.93 0.04
N ALA A 3 8.92 -10.76 -0.50
CA ALA A 3 9.59 -11.83 0.25
C ALA A 3 10.38 -11.30 1.45
N ASP A 4 11.00 -10.13 1.31
CA ASP A 4 11.79 -9.48 2.39
C ASP A 4 10.92 -8.86 3.48
N LEU A 5 9.64 -8.59 3.17
CA LEU A 5 8.65 -8.08 4.12
C LEU A 5 7.86 -9.20 4.80
N GLY A 6 7.91 -10.44 4.30
CA GLY A 6 7.11 -11.55 4.80
C GLY A 6 5.60 -11.30 4.68
N ALA A 7 5.18 -10.54 3.66
CA ALA A 7 3.80 -10.12 3.46
C ALA A 7 3.24 -10.68 2.14
N PRO A 8 1.92 -10.97 2.07
CA PRO A 8 1.31 -11.48 0.84
C PRO A 8 1.37 -10.43 -0.27
N VAL A 9 1.63 -10.90 -1.50
CA VAL A 9 1.55 -10.11 -2.71
C VAL A 9 0.11 -10.09 -3.19
N HIS A 10 -0.49 -8.89 -3.16
CA HIS A 10 -1.77 -8.65 -3.79
C HIS A 10 -1.55 -8.12 -5.20
N GLY A 11 -2.16 -8.74 -6.21
CA GLY A 11 -1.95 -8.39 -7.61
C GLY A 11 -3.24 -8.11 -8.37
N LEU A 12 -3.23 -7.05 -9.19
CA LEU A 12 -4.33 -6.78 -10.11
C LEU A 12 -4.40 -7.91 -11.15
N SER A 13 -5.58 -8.51 -11.31
CA SER A 13 -5.84 -9.59 -12.26
C SER A 13 -5.36 -9.23 -13.67
N GLY A 14 -4.60 -10.15 -14.27
CA GLY A 14 -4.03 -9.97 -15.62
C GLY A 14 -2.84 -9.01 -15.70
N ARG A 15 -2.42 -8.39 -14.59
CA ARG A 15 -1.25 -7.48 -14.54
C ARG A 15 -0.09 -8.03 -13.72
N VAL A 16 -0.38 -8.87 -12.72
CA VAL A 16 0.62 -9.52 -11.87
C VAL A 16 0.56 -11.03 -12.09
N GLU A 17 1.71 -11.64 -12.37
CA GLU A 17 1.83 -13.08 -12.49
C GLU A 17 1.88 -13.72 -11.10
N ALA A 18 1.04 -14.74 -10.88
CA ALA A 18 0.98 -15.54 -9.66
C ALA A 18 1.00 -14.74 -8.32
N PRO A 19 0.08 -13.77 -8.11
CA PRO A 19 -0.04 -13.12 -6.80
C PRO A 19 -0.59 -14.11 -5.76
N ASP A 20 -0.24 -13.91 -4.49
CA ASP A 20 -0.85 -14.66 -3.39
C ASP A 20 -2.37 -14.40 -3.32
N ILE A 21 -2.77 -13.16 -3.64
CA ILE A 21 -4.17 -12.71 -3.66
C ILE A 21 -4.40 -11.88 -4.93
N ALA A 22 -5.27 -12.35 -5.81
CA ALA A 22 -5.71 -11.57 -6.98
C ALA A 22 -6.85 -10.60 -6.60
N PHE A 23 -6.92 -9.44 -7.26
CA PHE A 23 -8.04 -8.50 -7.15
C PHE A 23 -8.33 -7.85 -8.50
N ASP A 24 -9.56 -7.34 -8.69
CA ASP A 24 -10.00 -6.78 -9.98
C ASP A 24 -10.11 -5.25 -9.98
N ASP A 25 -10.32 -4.62 -8.81
CA ASP A 25 -10.39 -3.16 -8.67
C ASP A 25 -9.40 -2.64 -7.61
N THR A 26 -8.42 -1.86 -8.07
CA THR A 26 -7.36 -1.31 -7.20
C THR A 26 -7.91 -0.41 -6.10
N ALA A 27 -8.91 0.42 -6.41
CA ALA A 27 -9.40 1.40 -5.45
C ALA A 27 -10.24 0.73 -4.36
N GLU A 28 -11.12 -0.19 -4.73
CA GLU A 28 -11.88 -1.02 -3.81
C GLU A 28 -10.96 -1.85 -2.92
N HIS A 29 -9.98 -2.54 -3.51
CA HIS A 29 -9.05 -3.39 -2.77
C HIS A 29 -8.20 -2.61 -1.76
N LEU A 30 -7.65 -1.46 -2.17
CA LEU A 30 -6.89 -0.58 -1.26
C LEU A 30 -7.76 -0.08 -0.10
N ARG A 31 -9.02 0.31 -0.35
CA ARG A 31 -9.94 0.74 0.71
C ARG A 31 -10.25 -0.40 1.68
N ALA A 32 -10.50 -1.60 1.17
CA ALA A 32 -10.78 -2.77 2.00
C ALA A 32 -9.61 -3.07 2.96
N LEU A 33 -8.38 -3.11 2.44
CA LEU A 33 -7.18 -3.31 3.26
C LEU A 33 -6.99 -2.19 4.30
N PHE A 34 -7.18 -0.93 3.88
CA PHE A 34 -7.02 0.24 4.74
C PHE A 34 -8.03 0.25 5.89
N LEU A 35 -9.30 0.00 5.59
CA LEU A 35 -10.37 -0.08 6.58
C LEU A 35 -10.21 -1.28 7.54
N ALA A 36 -9.59 -2.37 7.09
CA ALA A 36 -9.19 -3.49 7.93
C ALA A 36 -7.96 -3.18 8.81
N GLY A 37 -7.35 -2.00 8.69
CA GLY A 37 -6.16 -1.61 9.45
C GLY A 37 -4.88 -2.29 8.97
N THR A 38 -4.85 -2.80 7.74
CA THR A 38 -3.69 -3.49 7.16
C THR A 38 -2.64 -2.46 6.73
N PRO A 39 -1.36 -2.60 7.14
CA PRO A 39 -0.28 -1.81 6.55
C PRO A 39 -0.13 -2.10 5.05
N ILE A 40 -0.01 -1.06 4.23
CA ILE A 40 0.03 -1.17 2.77
C ILE A 40 1.36 -0.64 2.24
N VAL A 41 2.02 -1.45 1.41
CA VAL A 41 3.08 -1.02 0.49
C VAL A 41 2.55 -1.14 -0.93
N ALA A 42 2.19 -0.02 -1.55
CA ALA A 42 1.59 0.02 -2.87
C ALA A 42 2.64 0.31 -3.94
N VAL A 43 2.85 -0.65 -4.85
CA VAL A 43 3.68 -0.45 -6.07
C VAL A 43 2.81 0.20 -7.14
N ALA A 44 2.71 1.51 -7.08
CA ALA A 44 1.86 2.31 -7.95
C ALA A 44 2.24 3.79 -7.87
N ALA A 45 1.83 4.57 -8.86
CA ALA A 45 1.91 6.02 -8.77
C ALA A 45 1.18 6.54 -7.52
N VAL A 46 1.81 7.44 -6.77
CA VAL A 46 1.26 8.05 -5.55
C VAL A 46 -0.18 8.56 -5.75
N GLY A 47 -0.45 9.18 -6.90
CA GLY A 47 -1.78 9.70 -7.21
C GLY A 47 -2.88 8.64 -7.30
N ILE A 48 -2.54 7.39 -7.66
CA ILE A 48 -3.49 6.26 -7.64
C ILE A 48 -3.90 5.97 -6.20
N VAL A 49 -2.90 5.81 -5.31
CA VAL A 49 -3.12 5.46 -3.90
C VAL A 49 -3.90 6.56 -3.18
N VAL A 50 -3.51 7.83 -3.35
CA VAL A 50 -4.18 8.97 -2.71
C VAL A 50 -5.64 9.08 -3.18
N ARG A 51 -5.91 9.00 -4.48
CA ARG A 51 -7.30 9.08 -5.00
C ARG A 51 -8.15 7.88 -4.56
N ALA A 52 -7.58 6.68 -4.49
CA ALA A 52 -8.27 5.50 -3.97
C ALA A 52 -8.69 5.71 -2.51
N LEU A 53 -7.76 6.12 -1.65
CA LEU A 53 -7.99 6.20 -0.21
C LEU A 53 -8.70 7.49 0.23
N ALA A 54 -8.73 8.54 -0.59
CA ALA A 54 -9.28 9.85 -0.22
C ALA A 54 -10.67 9.81 0.45
N SER A 55 -11.55 8.90 0.02
CA SER A 55 -12.91 8.77 0.56
C SER A 55 -13.01 8.04 1.91
N VAL A 56 -11.92 7.41 2.37
CA VAL A 56 -11.89 6.60 3.61
C VAL A 56 -10.82 7.04 4.61
N ILE A 57 -9.99 8.01 4.24
CA ILE A 57 -9.07 8.70 5.17
C ILE A 57 -9.92 9.42 6.23
N GLY A 58 -9.51 9.32 7.49
CA GLY A 58 -10.27 9.79 8.64
C GLY A 58 -9.34 10.25 9.78
N ASP A 59 -9.40 9.55 10.92
CA ASP A 59 -8.57 9.91 12.08
C ASP A 59 -7.14 9.39 11.91
N LYS A 60 -6.21 10.31 11.61
CA LYS A 60 -4.77 10.05 11.47
C LYS A 60 -4.12 9.24 12.60
N ARG A 61 -4.75 9.17 13.78
CA ARG A 61 -4.25 8.41 14.93
C ARG A 61 -4.49 6.92 14.80
N VAL A 62 -5.46 6.49 13.99
CA VAL A 62 -5.85 5.08 13.83
C VAL A 62 -5.64 4.54 12.43
N GLU A 63 -5.29 5.37 11.45
CA GLU A 63 -5.01 4.94 10.08
C GLU A 63 -3.79 4.03 9.99
N PRO A 64 -3.84 2.92 9.23
CA PRO A 64 -2.67 2.07 9.07
C PRO A 64 -1.55 2.76 8.28
N PRO A 65 -0.30 2.28 8.40
CA PRO A 65 0.79 2.74 7.55
C PRO A 65 0.49 2.52 6.08
N VAL A 66 0.67 3.56 5.26
CA VAL A 66 0.60 3.44 3.79
C VAL A 66 1.87 4.02 3.19
N VAL A 67 2.56 3.23 2.38
CA VAL A 67 3.75 3.63 1.63
C VAL A 67 3.47 3.38 0.15
N ALA A 68 3.76 4.36 -0.70
CA ALA A 68 3.78 4.16 -2.16
C ALA A 68 5.23 3.98 -2.63
N VAL A 69 5.45 3.04 -3.54
CA VAL A 69 6.76 2.71 -4.10
C VAL A 69 6.69 2.80 -5.61
N ALA A 70 7.72 3.39 -6.22
CA ALA A 70 7.89 3.39 -7.67
C ALA A 70 7.96 1.95 -8.21
N ASP A 71 7.54 1.72 -9.45
CA ASP A 71 7.57 0.39 -10.08
C ASP A 71 8.98 -0.18 -10.23
N ASP A 72 9.98 0.70 -10.40
CA ASP A 72 11.39 0.36 -10.40
C ASP A 72 12.02 0.27 -8.98
N GLY A 73 11.23 0.52 -7.93
CA GLY A 73 11.69 0.49 -6.54
C GLY A 73 12.58 1.67 -6.13
N SER A 74 12.83 2.65 -7.01
CA SER A 74 13.81 3.72 -6.77
C SER A 74 13.43 4.70 -5.65
N VAL A 75 12.13 4.82 -5.36
CA VAL A 75 11.59 5.77 -4.38
C VAL A 75 10.46 5.12 -3.59
N ALA A 76 10.53 5.25 -2.25
CA ALA A 76 9.45 4.90 -1.33
C ALA A 76 8.96 6.14 -0.57
N VAL A 77 7.67 6.47 -0.71
CA VAL A 77 7.03 7.65 -0.12
C VAL A 77 6.06 7.22 0.97
N PRO A 78 6.29 7.57 2.25
CA PRO A 78 5.29 7.38 3.30
C PRO A 78 4.14 8.37 3.11
N LEU A 79 2.91 7.85 2.94
CA LEU A 79 1.72 8.66 2.65
C LEU A 79 0.82 8.88 3.87
N LEU A 80 0.51 7.82 4.62
CA LEU A 80 -0.42 7.85 5.77
C LEU A 80 0.12 7.00 6.92
N GLY A 81 -0.40 7.20 8.13
CA GLY A 81 -0.02 6.39 9.30
C GLY A 81 1.43 6.59 9.75
N GLY A 82 1.99 7.81 9.59
CA GLY A 82 3.38 8.13 9.97
C GLY A 82 3.71 7.79 11.43
N HIS A 83 2.79 8.07 12.36
CA HIS A 83 2.92 7.72 13.78
C HIS A 83 2.82 6.22 14.05
N ARG A 84 2.33 5.44 13.09
CA ARG A 84 2.13 3.99 13.20
C ARG A 84 3.18 3.19 12.41
N GLY A 85 4.21 3.87 11.90
CA GLY A 85 5.38 3.21 11.33
C GLY A 85 5.57 3.38 9.83
N ALA A 86 4.77 4.18 9.12
CA ALA A 86 4.95 4.37 7.67
C ALA A 86 6.33 4.90 7.30
N ASN A 87 6.90 5.81 8.10
CA ASN A 87 8.26 6.32 7.87
C ASN A 87 9.33 5.23 8.06
N ALA A 88 9.15 4.34 9.04
CA ALA A 88 10.06 3.22 9.26
C ALA A 88 9.92 2.17 8.17
N LEU A 89 8.69 1.91 7.71
CA LEU A 89 8.40 1.01 6.61
C LEU A 89 9.01 1.52 5.30
N ALA A 90 8.83 2.81 4.97
CA ALA A 90 9.43 3.40 3.78
C ALA A 90 10.95 3.25 3.75
N ARG A 91 11.64 3.45 4.89
CA ARG A 91 13.09 3.24 5.00
C ARG A 91 13.53 1.78 4.86
N ARG A 92 12.68 0.82 5.21
CA ARG A 92 12.97 -0.62 5.04
C ARG A 92 12.82 -1.08 3.59
N VAL A 93 12.03 -0.35 2.81
CA VAL A 93 11.67 -0.70 1.43
C VAL A 93 12.55 0.03 0.42
N ALA A 94 13.08 1.20 0.78
CA ALA A 94 14.07 1.95 -0.01
C ALA A 94 15.46 1.29 -0.02
#